data_AF-A0A7W1BW93-F1
#
_entry.id   AF-A0A7W1BW93-F1
#
_cell.length_a   1.000
_cell.length_b   1.000
_cell.length_c   1.000
_cell.angle_alpha   90.00
_cell.angle_beta   90.00
_cell.angle_gamma   90.00
#
_symmetry.space_group_name_H-M   'P 1'
#
loop_
_entity.id
_entity.type
_entity.pdbx_description
1 polymer ?
#
loop_
_entity_poly.entity_id
_entity_poly.type
_entity_poly.pdbx_seq_one_letter_code
_entity_poly.pdbx_strand_id
1 'polypeptide(L)'
;MTTPTLRLLTALLACLGFLSSSQSQTIANQKVANGAVSGRVTLRGKGVPGIGVALRRSESDQRRPALIGTTDLEGNYRISNVPAGQYQAAPIAPTFVIPQMTGPATKENSWF
;
A
#
# COMPACT_ATOMS: atom_id res chain seq x y z
N MET A 1 5.27 47.74 63.18
CA MET A 1 5.27 48.35 61.82
C MET A 1 6.19 47.52 60.94
N THR A 2 5.68 46.45 60.35
CA THR A 2 6.44 45.51 59.50
C THR A 2 5.95 45.62 58.07
N THR A 3 6.88 45.88 57.18
CA THR A 3 6.74 46.31 55.78
C THR A 3 5.94 45.32 54.91
N PRO A 4 4.74 45.68 54.40
CA PRO A 4 3.97 44.85 53.46
C PRO A 4 4.57 44.81 52.04
N THR A 5 5.53 45.69 51.76
CA THR A 5 6.20 45.83 50.46
C THR A 5 7.10 44.65 50.08
N LEU A 6 7.61 43.90 51.05
CA LEU A 6 8.49 42.74 50.78
C LEU A 6 7.72 41.48 50.37
N ARG A 7 6.43 41.36 50.73
CA ARG A 7 5.57 40.23 50.33
C ARG A 7 4.96 40.39 48.94
N LEU A 8 4.82 41.63 48.47
CA LEU A 8 4.35 41.93 47.12
C LEU A 8 5.42 41.62 46.06
N LEU A 9 6.71 41.80 46.40
CA LEU A 9 7.82 41.55 45.48
C LEU A 9 8.07 40.06 45.22
N THR A 10 7.87 39.18 46.22
CA THR A 10 8.04 37.72 46.07
C THR A 10 6.91 37.07 45.29
N ALA A 11 5.68 37.60 45.37
CA ALA A 11 4.55 37.11 44.59
C ALA A 11 4.67 37.41 43.09
N LEU A 12 5.31 38.53 42.72
CA LEU A 12 5.52 38.92 41.33
C LEU A 12 6.57 38.04 40.62
N LEU A 13 7.57 37.54 41.35
CA LEU A 13 8.65 36.70 40.80
C LEU A 13 8.23 35.25 40.52
N ALA A 14 7.16 34.75 41.16
CA ALA A 14 6.69 33.37 41.01
C ALA A 14 5.84 33.14 39.73
N CYS A 15 5.33 34.20 39.10
CA CYS A 15 4.49 34.11 37.91
C CYS A 15 5.28 33.98 36.59
N LEU A 16 6.59 34.29 36.58
CA LEU A 16 7.40 34.20 35.35
C LEU A 16 7.99 32.80 35.08
N GLY A 17 7.81 31.84 36.00
CA GLY A 17 8.40 30.49 35.88
C GLY A 17 7.58 29.48 35.07
N PHE A 18 6.35 29.78 34.67
CA PHE A 18 5.41 28.78 34.15
C PHE A 18 4.88 29.03 32.72
N LEU A 19 5.58 29.79 31.87
CA LEU A 19 5.15 30.05 30.49
C LEU A 19 5.96 29.35 29.39
N SER A 20 6.57 28.20 29.69
CA SER A 20 7.26 27.43 28.65
C SER A 20 6.73 26.02 28.54
N SER A 21 5.44 25.88 28.23
CA SER A 21 4.98 24.71 27.48
C SER A 21 5.47 24.87 26.03
N SER A 22 6.72 24.50 25.77
CA SER A 22 7.24 24.40 24.40
C SER A 22 6.54 23.22 23.73
N GLN A 23 5.39 23.47 23.11
CA GLN A 23 4.74 22.49 22.26
C GLN A 23 5.53 22.41 20.96
N SER A 24 6.53 21.54 20.94
CA SER A 24 7.15 21.10 19.69
C SER A 24 6.14 20.21 18.96
N GLN A 25 5.14 20.82 18.33
CA GLN A 25 4.31 20.13 17.37
C GLN A 25 5.12 20.03 16.09
N THR A 26 5.87 18.94 15.97
CA THR A 26 6.31 18.52 14.65
C THR A 26 5.03 18.25 13.88
N ILE A 27 4.75 19.07 12.85
CA ILE A 27 3.82 18.65 11.80
C ILE A 27 4.43 17.34 11.32
N ALA A 28 3.85 16.21 11.73
CA ALA A 28 4.25 14.93 11.21
C ALA A 28 4.00 15.04 9.72
N ASN A 29 5.05 15.31 8.96
CA ASN A 29 5.04 15.22 7.52
C ASN A 29 4.78 13.74 7.29
N GLN A 30 3.50 13.38 7.19
CA GLN A 30 3.03 12.03 6.92
C GLN A 30 3.53 11.74 5.52
N LYS A 31 4.79 11.31 5.42
CA LYS A 31 5.36 10.73 4.23
C LYS A 31 4.40 9.61 3.90
N VAL A 32 3.58 9.80 2.87
CA VAL A 32 2.70 8.75 2.37
C VAL A 32 3.64 7.64 1.94
N ALA A 33 3.82 6.67 2.83
CA ALA A 33 4.77 5.61 2.64
C ALA A 33 4.15 4.68 1.60
N ASN A 34 4.72 4.69 0.40
CA ASN A 34 4.34 3.71 -0.60
C ASN A 34 4.77 2.33 -0.11
N GLY A 35 3.87 1.36 -0.29
CA GLY A 35 4.10 -0.04 0.05
C GLY A 35 4.86 -0.79 -1.04
N ALA A 36 4.93 -2.10 -0.86
CA ALA A 36 5.39 -3.02 -1.89
C ALA A 36 4.48 -4.25 -1.92
N VAL A 37 4.25 -4.78 -3.12
CA VAL A 37 3.51 -6.03 -3.34
C VAL A 37 4.48 -7.07 -3.88
N SER A 38 4.52 -8.23 -3.25
CA SER A 38 5.34 -9.37 -3.68
C SER A 38 4.53 -10.64 -3.73
N GLY A 39 4.96 -11.58 -4.55
CA GLY A 39 4.31 -12.88 -4.69
C GLY A 39 5.12 -13.80 -5.58
N ARG A 40 4.49 -14.91 -5.99
CA ARG A 40 5.10 -15.92 -6.83
C ARG A 40 4.14 -16.40 -7.91
N VAL A 41 4.61 -16.50 -9.15
CA VAL A 41 3.88 -17.06 -10.28
C VAL A 41 4.37 -18.48 -10.53
N THR A 42 3.45 -19.43 -10.56
CA THR A 42 3.76 -20.85 -10.78
C THR A 42 2.89 -21.47 -11.86
N LEU A 43 3.45 -22.43 -12.59
CA LEU A 43 2.74 -23.34 -13.48
C LEU A 43 2.99 -24.78 -13.05
N ARG A 44 1.91 -25.49 -12.70
CA ARG A 44 1.99 -26.88 -12.19
C ARG A 44 3.01 -27.03 -11.04
N GLY A 45 3.03 -26.03 -10.14
CA GLY A 45 3.93 -25.99 -8.98
C GLY A 45 5.36 -25.50 -9.26
N LYS A 46 5.77 -25.31 -10.53
CA LYS A 46 7.09 -24.77 -10.89
C LYS A 46 7.02 -23.26 -11.07
N GLY A 47 8.03 -22.54 -10.58
CA GLY A 47 8.16 -21.11 -10.80
C GLY A 47 8.29 -20.78 -12.29
N VAL A 48 7.66 -19.69 -12.72
CA VAL A 48 7.70 -19.27 -14.13
C VAL A 48 8.46 -17.94 -14.24
N PRO A 49 9.65 -17.92 -14.86
CA PRO A 49 10.42 -16.69 -15.06
C PRO A 49 9.87 -15.82 -16.19
N GLY A 50 10.17 -14.52 -16.12
CA GLY A 50 9.90 -13.57 -17.20
C GLY A 50 8.42 -13.20 -17.38
N ILE A 51 7.55 -13.58 -16.44
CA ILE A 51 6.13 -13.21 -16.46
C ILE A 51 5.98 -11.81 -15.87
N GLY A 52 5.41 -10.89 -16.65
CA GLY A 52 4.98 -9.60 -16.13
C GLY A 52 3.78 -9.79 -15.21
N VAL A 53 3.75 -9.11 -14.08
CA VAL A 53 2.60 -9.06 -13.16
C VAL A 53 2.18 -7.61 -13.05
N ALA A 54 0.94 -7.31 -13.45
CA ALA A 54 0.37 -5.97 -13.37
C ALA A 54 -0.49 -5.81 -12.12
N LEU A 55 -0.30 -4.70 -11.40
CA LEU A 55 -1.23 -4.18 -10.41
C LEU A 55 -2.10 -3.10 -11.06
N ARG A 56 -3.39 -3.40 -11.16
CA ARG A 56 -4.41 -2.46 -11.65
C ARG A 56 -5.19 -1.94 -10.45
N ARG A 57 -5.32 -0.63 -10.32
CA ARG A 57 -6.14 -0.04 -9.25
C ARG A 57 -7.61 -0.38 -9.51
N SER A 58 -8.36 -0.74 -8.47
CA SER A 58 -9.78 -1.11 -8.59
C SER A 58 -10.71 0.08 -8.82
N GLU A 59 -10.28 1.28 -8.42
CA GLU A 59 -10.95 2.53 -8.78
C GLU A 59 -10.83 2.75 -10.29
N SER A 60 -11.95 3.05 -10.95
CA SER A 60 -12.21 3.04 -12.40
C SER A 60 -11.37 4.01 -13.25
N ASP A 61 -10.26 4.53 -12.72
CA ASP A 61 -9.35 5.40 -13.45
C ASP A 61 -8.45 4.55 -14.36
N GLN A 62 -9.05 3.97 -15.40
CA GLN A 62 -8.39 3.26 -16.50
C GLN A 62 -7.28 4.07 -17.17
N ARG A 63 -7.19 5.38 -16.86
CA ARG A 63 -6.17 6.29 -17.35
C ARG A 63 -4.82 6.13 -16.65
N ARG A 64 -4.77 5.51 -15.47
CA ARG A 64 -3.50 5.30 -14.76
C ARG A 64 -2.77 4.07 -15.30
N PRO A 65 -1.47 4.18 -15.64
CA PRO A 65 -0.69 3.03 -16.04
C PRO A 65 -0.61 2.01 -14.89
N ALA A 66 -0.70 0.73 -15.22
CA ALA A 66 -0.51 -0.35 -14.25
C ALA A 66 0.94 -0.38 -13.76
N LEU A 67 1.14 -0.70 -12.48
CA LEU A 67 2.48 -0.98 -11.95
C LEU A 67 2.85 -2.42 -12.36
N ILE A 68 4.04 -2.62 -12.91
CA ILE A 68 4.47 -3.92 -13.43
C ILE A 68 5.74 -4.38 -12.72
N GLY A 69 5.75 -5.64 -12.31
CA GLY A 69 6.95 -6.35 -11.89
C GLY A 69 7.15 -7.60 -12.75
N THR A 70 8.39 -8.05 -12.90
CA THR A 70 8.71 -9.26 -13.67
C THR A 70 9.18 -10.35 -12.72
N THR A 71 8.76 -11.59 -12.99
CA THR A 71 9.16 -12.74 -12.18
C THR A 71 10.61 -13.17 -12.47
N ASP A 72 11.32 -13.54 -11.41
CA ASP A 72 12.68 -14.10 -11.47
C ASP A 72 12.70 -15.60 -11.85
N LEU A 73 13.90 -16.22 -11.82
CA LEU A 73 14.12 -17.63 -12.15
C LEU A 73 13.26 -18.61 -11.32
N GLU A 74 12.89 -18.22 -10.10
CA GLU A 74 12.09 -19.03 -9.19
C GLU A 74 10.59 -18.67 -9.24
N GLY A 75 10.23 -17.71 -10.09
CA GLY A 75 8.88 -17.21 -10.29
C GLY A 75 8.47 -16.10 -9.31
N ASN A 76 9.39 -15.58 -8.47
CA ASN A 76 9.07 -14.55 -7.49
C ASN A 76 9.07 -13.17 -8.15
N TYR A 77 8.21 -12.27 -7.67
CA TYR A 77 8.19 -10.88 -8.11
C TYR A 77 8.04 -9.92 -6.92
N ARG A 78 8.51 -8.69 -7.12
CA ARG A 78 8.31 -7.57 -6.19
C ARG A 78 8.05 -6.29 -6.96
N ILE A 79 6.96 -5.60 -6.61
CA ILE A 79 6.56 -4.30 -7.14
C ILE A 79 6.68 -3.31 -5.99
N SER A 80 7.66 -2.42 -6.09
CA SER A 80 7.94 -1.40 -5.08
C SER A 80 7.16 -0.11 -5.37
N ASN A 81 7.12 0.78 -4.38
CA ASN A 81 6.54 2.11 -4.52
C ASN A 81 5.05 2.09 -4.92
N VAL A 82 4.29 1.16 -4.33
CA VAL A 82 2.84 1.01 -4.54
C VAL A 82 2.10 2.00 -3.63
N PRO A 83 1.40 3.01 -4.18
CA PRO A 83 0.59 3.91 -3.37
C PRO A 83 -0.51 3.15 -2.61
N ALA A 84 -0.97 3.71 -1.50
CA ALA A 84 -2.12 3.15 -0.79
C ALA A 84 -3.37 3.14 -1.69
N GLY A 85 -4.09 2.03 -1.70
CA GLY A 85 -5.31 1.84 -2.49
C GLY A 85 -5.65 0.37 -2.70
N GLN A 86 -6.79 0.13 -3.36
CA GLN A 86 -7.23 -1.21 -3.71
C GLN A 86 -6.72 -1.60 -5.10
N TYR A 87 -6.14 -2.78 -5.23
CA TYR A 87 -5.52 -3.27 -6.45
C TYR A 87 -5.95 -4.70 -6.78
N GLN A 88 -6.00 -5.01 -8.07
CA GLN A 88 -6.06 -6.35 -8.61
C GLN A 88 -4.72 -6.70 -9.26
N ALA A 89 -4.14 -7.83 -8.86
CA ALA A 89 -2.92 -8.36 -9.45
C ALA A 89 -3.26 -9.39 -10.53
N ALA A 90 -2.67 -9.27 -11.72
CA ALA A 90 -2.84 -10.25 -12.79
C ALA A 90 -1.53 -10.47 -13.57
N PRO A 91 -1.17 -11.73 -13.90
CA PRO A 91 -0.08 -11.99 -14.81
C PRO A 91 -0.43 -11.50 -16.23
N ILE A 92 0.51 -10.79 -16.85
CA ILE A 92 0.52 -10.41 -18.25
C ILE A 92 1.39 -11.44 -18.98
N ALA A 93 0.73 -12.45 -19.52
CA ALA A 93 1.37 -13.45 -20.35
C ALA A 93 0.65 -13.44 -21.71
N PRO A 94 1.26 -12.86 -22.77
CA PRO A 94 0.63 -12.73 -24.08
C PRO A 94 0.17 -14.07 -24.71
N THR A 95 0.69 -15.19 -24.20
CA THR A 95 0.49 -16.54 -24.75
C THR A 95 -0.08 -17.54 -23.75
N PHE A 96 -0.51 -17.10 -22.55
CA PHE A 96 -1.07 -18.01 -21.55
C PHE A 96 -2.59 -18.14 -21.72
N VAL A 97 -3.01 -19.08 -22.56
CA VAL A 97 -4.40 -19.53 -22.61
C VAL A 97 -4.68 -20.23 -21.27
N ILE A 98 -5.54 -19.64 -20.43
CA ILE A 98 -6.14 -20.40 -19.32
C ILE A 98 -6.89 -21.54 -20.00
N PRO A 99 -6.57 -22.83 -19.75
CA PRO A 99 -7.38 -23.90 -20.29
C PRO A 99 -8.79 -23.67 -19.77
N GLN A 100 -9.71 -23.32 -20.67
CA GLN A 100 -11.12 -23.31 -20.33
C GLN A 100 -11.40 -24.69 -19.73
N MET A 101 -12.08 -24.73 -18.59
CA MET A 101 -12.72 -25.97 -18.12
C MET A 101 -13.78 -26.34 -19.15
N THR A 102 -13.35 -26.85 -20.30
CA THR A 102 -14.19 -27.42 -21.33
C THR A 102 -14.58 -28.79 -20.83
N GLY A 103 -15.43 -28.81 -19.80
CA GLY A 103 -16.33 -29.94 -19.64
C GLY A 103 -17.14 -30.02 -20.93
N PRO A 104 -17.35 -31.21 -21.50
CA PRO A 104 -18.16 -31.32 -22.71
C PRO A 104 -19.52 -30.71 -22.41
N ALA A 105 -19.89 -29.66 -23.15
CA ALA A 105 -21.29 -29.34 -23.34
C ALA A 105 -21.86 -30.51 -24.13
N THR A 106 -22.27 -31.56 -23.42
CA THR A 106 -23.04 -32.66 -23.98
C THR A 106 -24.31 -32.03 -24.54
N LYS A 107 -24.29 -31.74 -25.84
CA LYS A 107 -25.50 -31.52 -26.63
C LYS A 107 -26.23 -32.84 -26.73
N GLU A 108 -26.93 -33.20 -25.67
CA GLU A 108 -27.96 -34.23 -25.72
C GLU A 108 -29.29 -33.54 -25.94
N ASN A 109 -29.57 -33.23 -27.20
CA ASN A 109 -30.94 -33.09 -27.70
C ASN A 109 -30.97 -33.37 -29.20
N SER A 110 -30.84 -34.65 -29.50
CA SER A 110 -31.21 -35.34 -30.73
C SER A 110 -31.67 -36.70 -30.18
N TRP A 111 -32.93 -37.14 -30.22
CA TRP A 111 -33.84 -37.29 -31.34
C TRP A 111 -35.29 -37.57 -30.83
N PHE A 112 -36.28 -37.32 -31.69
CA PHE A 112 -37.75 -37.50 -31.60
C PHE A 112 -38.58 -36.30 -31.17
#